data_AF-A0A645D0Q7-F1
#
_entry.id   AF-A0A645D0Q7-F1
#
_cell.length_a   1.000
_cell.length_b   1.000
_cell.length_c   1.000
_cell.angle_alpha   90.00
_cell.angle_beta   90.00
_cell.angle_gamma   90.00
#
_symmetry.space_group_name_H-M   'P 1'
#
loop_
_entity.id
_entity.type
_entity.pdbx_description
1 polymer ?
#
loop_
_entity_poly.entity_id
_entity_poly.type
_entity_poly.pdbx_seq_one_letter_code
_entity_poly.pdbx_strand_id
1 'polypeptide(L)'
;MKKPKGKINNETYLNMKDSDDYEYEYYEFKVGGIVNYSYADDATYSYDSGIDVITSKDYLEKITGVDTYNRVFVDMKDGADHKKINKELGKIGSKTPGTISTDIVEEKLMSQKMSDQRLMINYGVVLVIFIISAFNIFNNVSYNITSRTSEFGILRAVGITSEDFKNMIMYEGVLYGIISSIVVLVLGILMQIRMYDTYGFEGYGMEFVISYGYYILISIANILIGLFATYIPARKIKESNIVESINIVE
;
A
#
# COMPACT_ATOMS: atom_id res chain seq x y z
N MET A 1 -35.30 8.03 5.78
CA MET A 1 -34.45 7.67 6.93
C MET A 1 -35.31 6.98 7.99
N LYS A 2 -34.80 5.94 8.66
CA LYS A 2 -35.44 5.29 9.81
C LYS A 2 -34.79 5.80 11.10
N LYS A 3 -35.57 6.22 12.09
CA LYS A 3 -35.07 6.67 13.41
C LYS A 3 -35.79 5.88 14.51
N PRO A 4 -35.10 5.12 15.37
CA PRO A 4 -35.76 4.41 16.47
C PRO A 4 -36.34 5.40 17.50
N LYS A 5 -37.53 5.11 18.01
CA LYS A 5 -38.18 5.85 19.09
C LYS A 5 -37.58 5.43 20.44
N GLY A 6 -37.26 6.42 21.28
CA GLY A 6 -36.71 6.19 22.61
C GLY A 6 -35.17 6.21 22.67
N LYS A 7 -34.61 5.84 23.83
CA LYS A 7 -33.15 5.75 24.03
C LYS A 7 -32.65 4.41 23.48
N ILE A 8 -31.72 4.45 22.53
CA ILE A 8 -31.04 3.25 22.04
C ILE A 8 -30.12 2.74 23.15
N ASN A 9 -30.20 1.44 23.48
CA ASN A 9 -29.27 0.81 24.41
C ASN A 9 -27.89 0.68 23.73
N ASN A 10 -26.81 1.09 24.42
CA ASN A 10 -25.44 1.08 23.88
C ASN A 10 -25.02 -0.30 23.36
N GLU A 11 -25.41 -1.38 24.04
CA GLU A 11 -25.07 -2.75 23.61
C GLU A 11 -25.77 -3.14 22.31
N THR A 12 -27.02 -2.71 22.09
CA THR A 12 -27.77 -3.02 20.86
C THR A 12 -27.29 -2.17 19.69
N TYR A 13 -26.93 -0.90 19.94
CA TYR A 13 -26.30 -0.01 18.95
C TYR A 13 -24.97 -0.58 18.43
N LEU A 14 -24.11 -1.06 19.35
CA LEU A 14 -22.80 -1.62 18.99
C LEU A 14 -22.91 -2.95 18.24
N ASN A 15 -23.97 -3.73 18.48
CA ASN A 15 -24.18 -5.03 17.83
C ASN A 15 -24.94 -4.94 16.50
N MET A 16 -25.39 -3.75 16.07
CA MET A 16 -26.11 -3.49 14.82
C MET A 16 -27.26 -4.48 14.55
N LYS A 17 -27.89 -5.01 15.61
CA LYS A 17 -29.04 -5.91 15.49
C LYS A 17 -30.33 -5.10 15.55
N ASP A 18 -31.01 -5.03 14.42
CA ASP A 18 -32.39 -4.56 14.35
C ASP A 18 -33.25 -5.58 15.10
N SER A 19 -33.67 -5.25 16.31
CA SER A 19 -34.60 -6.07 17.10
C SER A 19 -36.01 -5.62 16.77
N ASP A 20 -36.94 -6.56 16.58
CA ASP A 20 -38.37 -6.28 16.27
C ASP A 20 -39.08 -5.37 17.32
N ASP A 21 -38.41 -5.08 18.44
CA ASP A 21 -38.89 -4.24 19.54
C ASP A 21 -38.68 -2.71 19.32
N TYR A 22 -38.06 -2.27 18.23
CA TYR A 22 -37.88 -0.84 17.95
C TYR A 22 -39.02 -0.27 17.10
N GLU A 23 -39.78 0.68 17.66
CA GLU A 23 -40.65 1.53 16.85
C GLU A 23 -39.80 2.54 16.07
N TYR A 24 -39.94 2.60 14.75
CA TYR A 24 -39.21 3.56 13.92
C TYR A 24 -40.09 4.71 13.44
N GLU A 25 -39.55 5.93 13.46
CA GLU A 25 -40.06 7.08 12.74
C GLU A 25 -39.46 7.11 11.33
N TYR A 26 -40.34 7.29 10.35
CA TYR A 26 -39.98 7.34 8.94
C TYR A 26 -40.06 8.78 8.45
N TYR A 27 -38.96 9.24 7.86
CA TYR A 27 -38.89 10.56 7.24
C TYR A 27 -38.51 10.42 5.77
N GLU A 28 -39.29 11.07 4.90
CA GLU A 28 -39.02 11.21 3.48
C GLU A 28 -38.32 12.54 3.21
N PHE A 29 -37.25 12.48 2.40
CA PHE A 29 -36.45 13.65 2.05
C PHE A 29 -36.27 13.72 0.54
N LYS A 30 -36.32 14.95 0.01
CA LYS A 30 -35.89 15.21 -1.36
C LYS A 30 -34.37 15.35 -1.39
N VAL A 31 -33.70 14.47 -2.13
CA VAL A 31 -32.25 14.56 -2.34
C VAL A 31 -31.94 15.76 -3.22
N GLY A 32 -31.18 16.73 -2.70
CA GLY A 32 -30.77 17.93 -3.42
C GLY A 32 -29.56 17.73 -4.33
N GLY A 33 -28.70 16.75 -4.00
CA GLY A 33 -27.52 16.38 -4.76
C GLY A 33 -26.74 15.28 -4.06
N ILE A 34 -25.89 14.60 -4.81
CA ILE A 34 -24.91 13.62 -4.30
C ILE A 34 -23.53 14.23 -4.50
N VAL A 35 -22.72 14.24 -3.45
CA VAL A 35 -21.38 14.84 -3.46
C VAL A 35 -20.33 13.75 -3.28
N ASN A 36 -19.21 13.88 -4.02
CA ASN A 36 -18.09 12.95 -3.96
C ASN A 36 -16.87 13.54 -3.23
N TYR A 37 -17.10 14.57 -2.40
CA TYR A 37 -16.05 15.19 -1.60
C TYR A 37 -16.38 15.07 -0.11
N SER A 38 -15.35 14.88 0.70
CA SER A 38 -15.48 14.84 2.16
C SER A 38 -15.77 16.25 2.68
N TYR A 39 -16.90 16.42 3.38
CA TYR A 39 -17.37 17.67 3.98
C TYR A 39 -16.86 17.85 5.42
N ALA A 40 -16.54 16.75 6.10
CA ALA A 40 -15.97 16.70 7.45
C ALA A 40 -14.75 15.76 7.45
N ASP A 41 -14.07 15.64 8.59
CA ASP A 41 -13.00 14.65 8.72
C ASP A 41 -13.53 13.21 8.56
N ASP A 42 -12.76 12.33 7.91
CA ASP A 42 -13.19 10.99 7.50
C ASP A 42 -13.67 10.13 8.69
N ALA A 43 -13.15 10.37 9.90
CA ALA A 43 -13.59 9.68 11.12
C ALA A 43 -15.01 10.05 11.58
N THR A 44 -15.69 10.98 10.88
CA THR A 44 -17.05 11.44 11.20
C THR A 44 -18.13 10.73 10.40
N TYR A 45 -17.75 9.99 9.35
CA TYR A 45 -18.69 9.30 8.47
C TYR A 45 -19.06 7.92 9.02
N SER A 46 -20.22 7.42 8.62
CA SER A 46 -20.81 6.18 9.12
C SER A 46 -20.11 4.91 8.61
N TYR A 47 -19.04 5.06 7.81
CA TYR A 47 -18.36 3.98 7.09
C TYR A 47 -19.39 3.06 6.39
N ASP A 48 -19.22 1.73 6.46
CA ASP A 48 -20.14 0.75 5.85
C ASP A 48 -21.50 0.62 6.57
N SER A 49 -21.70 1.35 7.67
CA SER A 49 -22.82 1.11 8.60
C SER A 49 -24.02 2.03 8.39
N GLY A 50 -23.95 2.97 7.43
CA GLY A 50 -25.03 3.93 7.20
C GLY A 50 -24.83 4.85 6.00
N ILE A 51 -25.87 5.63 5.71
CA ILE A 51 -25.83 6.70 4.70
C ILE A 51 -25.65 8.01 5.45
N ASP A 52 -24.57 8.74 5.14
CA ASP A 52 -24.33 10.07 5.69
C ASP A 52 -25.14 11.12 4.91
N VAL A 53 -25.80 12.02 5.65
CA VAL A 53 -26.69 13.03 5.09
C VAL A 53 -26.26 14.41 5.55
N ILE A 54 -25.99 15.29 4.58
CA ILE A 54 -25.70 16.70 4.84
C ILE A 54 -27.03 17.48 4.81
N THR A 55 -27.33 18.21 5.88
CA THR A 55 -28.56 19.01 5.98
C THR A 55 -28.33 20.31 6.76
N SER A 56 -29.26 21.26 6.63
CA SER A 56 -29.23 22.51 7.39
C SER A 56 -29.61 22.29 8.85
N LYS A 57 -29.07 23.14 9.74
CA LYS A 57 -29.39 23.16 11.17
C LYS A 57 -30.91 23.17 11.43
N ASP A 58 -31.63 24.10 10.83
CA ASP A 58 -33.06 24.31 11.09
C ASP A 58 -33.88 23.06 10.76
N TYR A 59 -33.48 22.33 9.72
CA TYR A 59 -34.13 21.10 9.30
C TYR A 59 -33.81 19.95 10.25
N LEU A 60 -32.56 19.83 10.71
CA LEU A 60 -32.16 18.84 11.71
C LEU A 60 -32.93 19.05 13.02
N GLU A 61 -33.04 20.28 13.49
CA GLU A 61 -33.76 20.65 14.72
C GLU A 61 -35.25 20.31 14.59
N LYS A 62 -35.89 20.64 13.45
CA LYS A 62 -37.29 20.32 13.19
C LYS A 62 -37.60 18.81 13.24
N ILE A 63 -36.66 17.96 12.84
CA ILE A 63 -36.86 16.50 12.74
C ILE A 63 -36.45 15.79 14.02
N THR A 64 -35.37 16.23 14.64
CA THR A 64 -34.77 15.53 15.78
C THR A 64 -35.17 16.14 17.12
N GLY A 65 -35.56 17.42 17.13
CA GLY A 65 -35.74 18.22 18.34
C GLY A 65 -34.43 18.57 19.03
N VAL A 66 -33.28 18.26 18.43
CA VAL A 66 -31.95 18.51 18.98
C VAL A 66 -31.44 19.85 18.48
N ASP A 67 -31.20 20.78 19.41
CA ASP A 67 -30.66 22.12 19.18
C ASP A 67 -29.17 22.26 19.57
N THR A 68 -28.58 21.16 20.07
CA THR A 68 -27.19 21.11 20.53
C THR A 68 -26.24 20.56 19.47
N TYR A 69 -24.97 20.98 19.55
CA TYR A 69 -23.90 20.50 18.68
C TYR A 69 -22.97 19.57 19.46
N ASN A 70 -22.57 18.47 18.82
CA ASN A 70 -21.56 17.55 19.35
C ASN A 70 -20.13 17.89 18.86
N ARG A 71 -20.00 18.53 17.70
CA ARG A 71 -18.73 18.91 17.09
C ARG A 71 -18.88 20.20 16.30
N VAL A 72 -17.87 21.06 16.38
CA VAL A 72 -17.78 22.30 15.59
C VAL A 72 -16.43 22.30 14.89
N PHE A 73 -16.45 22.37 13.56
CA PHE A 73 -15.25 22.52 12.75
C PHE A 73 -14.98 24.00 12.50
N VAL A 74 -13.70 24.38 12.52
CA VAL A 74 -13.27 25.75 12.31
C VAL A 74 -12.17 25.74 11.26
N ASP A 75 -12.47 26.29 10.09
CA ASP A 75 -11.48 26.47 9.04
C ASP A 75 -10.58 27.66 9.36
N MET A 76 -9.28 27.45 9.15
CA MET A 76 -8.26 28.47 9.29
C MET A 76 -7.81 28.95 7.91
N LYS A 77 -7.42 30.24 7.81
CA LYS A 77 -6.77 30.75 6.60
C LYS A 77 -5.37 30.13 6.45
N ASP A 78 -4.92 29.98 5.21
CA ASP A 78 -3.59 29.47 4.91
C ASP A 78 -2.49 30.26 5.64
N GLY A 79 -1.55 29.52 6.25
CA GLY A 79 -0.43 30.08 6.98
C GLY A 79 -0.75 30.65 8.38
N ALA A 80 -2.00 30.55 8.84
CA ALA A 80 -2.33 30.93 10.21
C ALA A 80 -1.71 29.97 11.25
N ASP A 81 -1.46 30.47 12.46
CA ASP A 81 -0.88 29.67 13.55
C ASP A 81 -1.96 28.79 14.21
N HIS A 82 -2.02 27.54 13.77
CA HIS A 82 -2.99 26.54 14.24
C HIS A 82 -2.91 26.31 15.76
N LYS A 83 -1.70 26.32 16.35
CA LYS A 83 -1.50 26.11 17.80
C LYS A 83 -2.07 27.27 18.61
N LYS A 84 -1.83 28.50 18.15
CA LYS A 84 -2.40 29.69 18.78
C LYS A 84 -3.91 29.73 18.67
N ILE A 85 -4.46 29.41 17.49
CA ILE A 85 -5.90 29.34 17.25
C ILE A 85 -6.54 28.28 18.15
N ASN A 86 -6.00 27.06 18.18
CA ASN A 86 -6.51 25.97 19.01
C ASN A 86 -6.49 26.33 20.51
N LYS A 87 -5.46 27.05 20.97
CA LYS A 87 -5.39 27.54 22.35
C LYS A 87 -6.49 28.57 22.67
N GLU A 88 -6.78 29.50 21.77
CA GLU A 88 -7.87 30.47 21.95
C GLU A 88 -9.25 29.78 21.88
N LEU A 89 -9.43 28.83 20.95
CA LEU A 89 -10.65 28.01 20.87
C LEU A 89 -10.85 27.18 22.13
N GLY A 90 -9.79 26.61 22.71
CA GLY A 90 -9.84 25.92 24.00
C GLY A 90 -10.34 26.79 25.15
N LYS A 91 -9.94 28.08 25.20
CA LYS A 91 -10.44 29.05 26.20
C LYS A 91 -11.92 29.41 25.99
N ILE A 92 -12.36 29.49 24.74
CA ILE A 92 -13.76 29.74 24.40
C ILE A 92 -14.60 28.52 24.77
N GLY A 93 -14.15 27.33 24.38
CA GLY A 93 -14.79 26.05 24.64
C GLY A 93 -14.87 25.71 26.13
N SER A 94 -13.87 26.06 26.94
CA SER A 94 -13.88 25.80 28.39
C SER A 94 -15.00 26.50 29.15
N LYS A 95 -15.71 27.46 28.52
CA LYS A 95 -16.93 28.06 29.09
C LYS A 95 -18.12 27.09 29.10
N THR A 96 -18.08 26.06 28.26
CA THR A 96 -19.12 25.04 28.15
C THR A 96 -18.58 23.72 28.72
N PRO A 97 -19.15 23.19 29.81
CA PRO A 97 -18.70 21.94 30.42
C PRO A 97 -18.65 20.79 29.41
N GLY A 98 -17.57 20.00 29.43
CA GLY A 98 -17.40 18.85 28.54
C GLY A 98 -16.90 19.17 27.12
N THR A 99 -16.64 20.44 26.80
CA THR A 99 -16.08 20.82 25.49
C THR A 99 -14.56 20.70 25.49
N ILE A 100 -14.02 20.03 24.47
CA ILE A 100 -12.59 19.94 24.19
C ILE A 100 -12.28 20.54 22.82
N SER A 101 -11.12 21.15 22.69
CA SER A 101 -10.62 21.64 21.40
C SER A 101 -9.51 20.69 20.93
N THR A 102 -9.62 20.22 19.69
CA THR A 102 -8.66 19.31 19.08
C THR A 102 -8.02 19.99 17.89
N ASP A 103 -6.68 19.90 17.80
CA ASP A 103 -5.91 20.42 16.68
C ASP A 103 -5.79 19.37 15.58
N ILE A 104 -6.72 19.42 14.62
CA ILE A 104 -6.76 18.49 13.48
C ILE A 104 -5.51 18.65 12.58
N VAL A 105 -4.90 19.84 12.54
CA VAL A 105 -3.66 20.06 11.78
C VAL A 105 -2.51 19.31 12.42
N GLU A 106 -2.36 19.41 13.74
CA GLU A 106 -1.33 18.68 14.47
C GLU A 106 -1.54 17.17 14.40
N GLU A 107 -2.78 16.69 14.53
CA GLU A 107 -3.14 15.28 14.37
C GLU A 107 -2.80 14.74 12.97
N LYS A 108 -3.09 15.52 11.92
CA LYS A 108 -2.74 15.17 10.53
C LYS A 108 -1.23 15.11 10.33
N LEU A 109 -0.48 16.07 10.87
CA LEU A 109 0.98 16.07 10.80
C LEU A 109 1.60 14.88 11.56
N MET A 110 1.06 14.53 12.73
CA MET A 110 1.49 13.35 13.48
C MET A 110 1.17 12.06 12.71
N SER A 111 -0.04 11.94 12.16
CA SER A 111 -0.46 10.79 11.36
C SER A 111 0.40 10.61 10.10
N GLN A 112 0.70 11.70 9.40
CA GLN A 112 1.63 11.70 8.26
C GLN A 112 3.02 11.25 8.69
N LYS A 113 3.57 11.81 9.78
CA LYS A 113 4.89 11.42 10.29
C LYS A 113 4.94 9.94 10.69
N MET A 114 3.88 9.42 11.32
CA MET A 114 3.78 8.00 11.65
C MET A 114 3.71 7.12 10.40
N SER A 115 2.97 7.56 9.37
CA SER A 115 2.90 6.87 8.08
C SER A 115 4.27 6.84 7.39
N ASP A 116 4.96 7.99 7.31
CA ASP A 116 6.28 8.11 6.72
C ASP A 116 7.31 7.23 7.46
N GLN A 117 7.25 7.22 8.79
CA GLN A 117 8.12 6.36 9.60
C GLN A 117 7.87 4.87 9.34
N ARG A 118 6.59 4.46 9.21
CA ARG A 118 6.23 3.08 8.83
C ARG A 118 6.76 2.72 7.44
N LEU A 119 6.59 3.61 6.46
CA LEU A 119 7.11 3.43 5.11
C LEU A 119 8.64 3.30 5.11
N MET A 120 9.34 4.14 5.87
CA MET A 120 10.80 4.07 5.99
C MET A 120 11.27 2.73 6.53
N ILE A 121 10.64 2.22 7.59
CA ILE A 121 10.98 0.91 8.16
C ILE A 121 10.71 -0.21 7.15
N ASN A 122 9.56 -0.20 6.48
CA ASN A 122 9.21 -1.19 5.46
C ASN A 122 10.22 -1.22 4.31
N TYR A 123 10.57 -0.04 3.76
CA TYR A 123 11.59 0.02 2.71
C TYR A 123 12.98 -0.38 3.20
N GLY A 124 13.31 -0.11 4.46
CA GLY A 124 14.53 -0.62 5.09
C GLY A 124 14.59 -2.15 5.10
N VAL A 125 13.50 -2.81 5.49
CA VAL A 125 13.41 -4.28 5.46
C VAL A 125 13.51 -4.82 4.05
N VAL A 126 12.81 -4.22 3.08
CA VAL A 126 12.89 -4.58 1.66
C VAL A 126 14.32 -4.47 1.14
N LEU A 127 15.05 -3.41 1.49
CA LEU A 127 16.44 -3.21 1.08
C LEU A 127 17.36 -4.31 1.63
N VAL A 128 17.20 -4.67 2.91
CA VAL A 128 18.00 -5.75 3.52
C VAL A 128 17.72 -7.08 2.84
N ILE A 129 16.44 -7.43 2.63
CA ILE A 129 16.05 -8.66 1.92
C ILE A 129 16.62 -8.65 0.51
N PHE A 130 16.53 -7.53 -0.20
CA PHE A 130 17.08 -7.38 -1.55
C PHE A 130 18.58 -7.65 -1.59
N ILE A 131 19.34 -7.11 -0.63
CA ILE A 131 20.79 -7.36 -0.52
C ILE A 131 21.07 -8.85 -0.28
N ILE A 132 20.37 -9.47 0.66
CA ILE A 132 20.51 -10.92 0.96
C ILE A 132 20.20 -11.75 -0.29
N SER A 133 19.13 -11.43 -1.00
CA SER A 133 18.75 -12.08 -2.25
C SER A 133 19.80 -11.90 -3.34
N ALA A 134 20.37 -10.70 -3.49
CA ALA A 134 21.45 -10.45 -4.45
C ALA A 134 22.68 -11.31 -4.15
N PHE A 135 23.11 -11.39 -2.88
CA PHE A 135 24.20 -12.27 -2.46
C PHE A 135 23.91 -13.75 -2.74
N ASN A 136 22.68 -14.21 -2.47
CA ASN A 136 22.27 -15.58 -2.78
C ASN A 136 22.36 -15.88 -4.28
N ILE A 137 21.92 -14.95 -5.12
CA ILE A 137 22.01 -15.09 -6.57
C ILE A 137 23.48 -15.16 -7.00
N PHE A 138 24.35 -14.28 -6.51
CA PHE A 138 25.78 -14.31 -6.83
C PHE A 138 26.44 -15.63 -6.47
N ASN A 139 26.14 -16.16 -5.28
CA ASN A 139 26.67 -17.44 -4.83
C ASN A 139 26.16 -18.60 -5.70
N ASN A 140 24.87 -18.59 -6.05
CA ASN A 140 24.27 -19.64 -6.87
C ASN A 140 24.84 -19.65 -8.29
N VAL A 141 24.93 -18.49 -8.94
CA VAL A 141 25.47 -18.39 -10.31
C VAL A 141 26.94 -18.77 -10.33
N SER A 142 27.73 -18.33 -9.34
CA SER A 142 29.14 -18.71 -9.22
C SER A 142 29.31 -20.22 -9.10
N TYR A 143 28.49 -20.88 -8.26
CA TYR A 143 28.48 -22.33 -8.15
C TYR A 143 28.11 -23.03 -9.46
N ASN A 144 27.05 -22.57 -10.12
CA ASN A 144 26.56 -23.12 -11.39
C ASN A 144 27.62 -23.09 -12.50
N ILE A 145 28.40 -22.01 -12.57
CA ILE A 145 29.45 -21.85 -13.58
C ILE A 145 30.62 -22.79 -13.30
N THR A 146 31.06 -22.91 -12.05
CA THR A 146 32.13 -23.84 -11.69
C THR A 146 31.75 -25.29 -12.05
N SER A 147 30.50 -25.71 -11.77
CA SER A 147 30.03 -27.04 -12.14
C SER A 147 29.97 -27.29 -13.66
N ARG A 148 29.76 -26.25 -14.47
CA ARG A 148 29.63 -26.35 -15.93
C ARG A 148 30.93 -26.09 -16.70
N THR A 149 32.04 -25.85 -15.98
CA THR A 149 33.34 -25.60 -16.60
C THR A 149 33.86 -26.83 -17.34
N SER A 150 33.57 -28.04 -16.85
CA SER A 150 33.89 -29.31 -17.51
C SER A 150 33.12 -29.49 -18.82
N GLU A 151 31.82 -29.19 -18.82
CA GLU A 151 30.97 -29.19 -20.03
C GLU A 151 31.49 -28.19 -21.07
N PHE A 152 31.90 -26.99 -20.62
CA PHE A 152 32.50 -25.99 -21.49
C PHE A 152 33.81 -26.47 -22.12
N GLY A 153 34.65 -27.21 -21.38
CA GLY A 153 35.86 -27.82 -21.91
C GLY A 153 35.58 -28.76 -23.10
N ILE A 154 34.51 -29.55 -23.01
CA ILE A 154 34.06 -30.44 -24.10
C ILE A 154 33.53 -29.62 -25.28
N LEU A 155 32.67 -28.64 -25.03
CA LEU A 155 32.11 -27.78 -26.09
C LEU A 155 33.19 -27.00 -26.84
N ARG A 156 34.26 -26.60 -26.14
CA ARG A 156 35.42 -25.93 -26.75
C ARG A 156 36.23 -26.86 -27.63
N ALA A 157 36.33 -28.14 -27.29
CA ALA A 157 36.95 -29.15 -28.15
C ALA A 157 36.15 -29.39 -29.46
N VAL A 158 34.84 -29.18 -29.43
CA VAL A 158 33.95 -29.24 -30.61
C VAL A 158 33.92 -27.92 -31.40
N GLY A 159 34.54 -26.85 -30.87
CA GLY A 159 34.75 -25.58 -31.58
C GLY A 159 33.92 -24.39 -31.11
N ILE A 160 33.24 -24.47 -29.95
CA ILE A 160 32.53 -23.29 -29.41
C ILE A 160 33.51 -22.18 -29.03
N THR A 161 33.18 -20.94 -29.37
CA THR A 161 33.99 -19.78 -28.94
C THR A 161 33.62 -19.35 -27.52
N SER A 162 34.54 -18.66 -26.84
CA SER A 162 34.26 -18.05 -25.52
C SER A 162 33.14 -16.99 -25.59
N GLU A 163 32.92 -16.39 -26.76
CA GLU A 163 31.88 -15.40 -26.97
C GLU A 163 30.49 -16.04 -27.11
N ASP A 164 30.40 -17.15 -27.83
CA ASP A 164 29.15 -17.93 -27.93
C ASP A 164 28.73 -18.48 -26.57
N PHE A 165 29.68 -18.95 -25.76
CA PHE A 165 29.41 -19.43 -24.41
C PHE A 165 28.95 -18.30 -23.46
N LYS A 166 29.57 -17.12 -23.54
CA LYS A 166 29.12 -15.94 -22.80
C LYS A 166 27.69 -15.57 -23.20
N ASN A 167 27.38 -15.54 -24.50
CA ASN A 167 26.05 -15.22 -24.99
C ASN A 167 25.02 -16.26 -24.52
N MET A 168 25.38 -17.55 -24.51
CA MET A 168 24.53 -18.61 -23.96
C MET A 168 24.18 -18.36 -22.49
N ILE A 169 25.17 -18.04 -21.64
CA ILE A 169 24.95 -17.73 -20.22
C ILE A 169 24.09 -16.47 -20.05
N MET A 170 24.31 -15.44 -20.88
CA MET A 170 23.47 -14.24 -20.86
C MET A 170 22.01 -14.54 -21.24
N TYR A 171 21.76 -15.41 -22.23
CA TYR A 171 20.41 -15.83 -22.59
C TYR A 171 19.73 -16.61 -21.47
N GLU A 172 20.45 -17.48 -20.75
CA GLU A 172 19.92 -18.13 -19.54
C GLU A 172 19.52 -17.08 -18.49
N GLY A 173 20.35 -16.06 -18.27
CA GLY A 173 20.05 -14.94 -17.36
C GLY A 173 18.78 -14.19 -17.73
N VAL A 174 18.59 -13.91 -19.03
CA VAL A 174 17.35 -13.28 -19.53
C VAL A 174 16.14 -14.19 -19.31
N LEU A 175 16.27 -15.49 -19.59
CA LEU A 175 15.18 -16.45 -19.36
C LEU A 175 14.78 -16.52 -17.88
N TYR A 176 15.73 -16.55 -16.96
CA TYR A 176 15.45 -16.45 -15.52
C TYR A 176 14.77 -15.12 -15.16
N GLY A 177 15.18 -14.01 -15.76
CA GLY A 177 14.54 -12.70 -15.59
C GLY A 177 13.10 -12.67 -16.07
N ILE A 178 12.81 -13.29 -17.22
CA ILE A 178 11.45 -13.39 -17.77
C ILE A 178 10.57 -14.29 -16.89
N ILE A 179 11.04 -15.48 -16.56
CA ILE A 179 10.28 -16.43 -15.73
C ILE A 179 9.98 -15.84 -14.36
N SER A 180 10.99 -15.23 -13.71
CA SER A 180 10.80 -14.56 -12.42
C SER A 180 9.82 -13.39 -12.51
N SER A 181 9.87 -12.58 -13.58
CA SER A 181 8.91 -11.51 -13.82
C SER A 181 7.49 -12.05 -13.91
N ILE A 182 7.25 -13.10 -14.69
CA ILE A 182 5.91 -13.71 -14.82
C ILE A 182 5.40 -14.15 -13.44
N VAL A 183 6.23 -14.84 -12.66
CA VAL A 183 5.85 -15.32 -11.32
C VAL A 183 5.54 -14.15 -10.38
N VAL A 184 6.40 -13.12 -10.34
CA VAL A 184 6.20 -11.94 -9.49
C VAL A 184 4.96 -11.15 -9.89
N LEU A 185 4.69 -10.99 -11.19
CA LEU A 185 3.50 -10.29 -11.68
C LEU A 185 2.23 -11.03 -11.27
N VAL A 186 2.17 -12.35 -11.48
CA VAL A 186 1.01 -13.16 -11.11
C VAL A 186 0.76 -13.10 -9.61
N LEU A 187 1.79 -13.33 -8.79
CA LEU A 187 1.65 -13.27 -7.33
C LEU A 187 1.31 -11.86 -6.84
N GLY A 188 1.90 -10.83 -7.42
CA GLY A 188 1.67 -9.44 -7.07
C GLY A 188 0.25 -8.99 -7.37
N ILE A 189 -0.31 -9.35 -8.52
CA ILE A 189 -1.70 -9.05 -8.88
C ILE A 189 -2.66 -9.82 -7.97
N LEU A 190 -2.40 -11.11 -7.71
CA LEU A 190 -3.23 -11.91 -6.80
C LEU A 190 -3.25 -11.33 -5.38
N MET A 191 -2.10 -10.90 -4.86
CA MET A 191 -2.02 -10.22 -3.57
C MET A 191 -2.75 -8.88 -3.60
N GLN A 192 -2.61 -8.09 -4.67
CA GLN A 192 -3.30 -6.80 -4.79
C GLN A 192 -4.82 -6.97 -4.75
N ILE A 193 -5.36 -7.93 -5.50
CA ILE A 193 -6.79 -8.26 -5.49
C ILE A 193 -7.23 -8.68 -4.08
N ARG A 194 -6.47 -9.57 -3.42
CA ARG A 194 -6.84 -10.01 -2.06
C ARG A 194 -6.75 -8.91 -1.02
N MET A 195 -5.79 -8.00 -1.13
CA MET A 195 -5.75 -6.82 -0.27
C MET A 195 -6.96 -5.92 -0.55
N TYR A 196 -7.32 -5.71 -1.82
CA TYR A 196 -8.49 -4.92 -2.16
C TYR A 196 -9.77 -5.45 -1.51
N ASP A 197 -9.99 -6.76 -1.60
CA ASP A 197 -11.15 -7.42 -0.97
C ASP A 197 -11.08 -7.39 0.55
N THR A 198 -9.91 -7.65 1.14
CA THR A 198 -9.74 -7.76 2.61
C THR A 198 -9.92 -6.42 3.32
N TYR A 199 -9.46 -5.33 2.71
CA TYR A 199 -9.60 -3.98 3.26
C TYR A 199 -10.93 -3.31 2.91
N GLY A 200 -11.77 -3.97 2.09
CA GLY A 200 -13.09 -3.46 1.74
C GLY A 200 -13.04 -2.12 1.00
N PHE A 201 -12.03 -1.89 0.16
CA PHE A 201 -11.84 -0.58 -0.50
C PHE A 201 -13.03 -0.18 -1.39
N GLU A 202 -13.83 -1.14 -1.85
CA GLU A 202 -15.11 -0.90 -2.53
C GLU A 202 -16.10 -0.10 -1.66
N GLY A 203 -16.15 -0.37 -0.35
CA GLY A 203 -17.00 0.37 0.60
C GLY A 203 -16.59 1.84 0.76
N TYR A 204 -15.34 2.17 0.47
CA TYR A 204 -14.81 3.54 0.45
C TYR A 204 -15.01 4.24 -0.91
N GLY A 205 -15.67 3.60 -1.88
CA GLY A 205 -15.84 4.14 -3.23
C GLY A 205 -14.54 4.24 -4.03
N MET A 206 -13.48 3.54 -3.60
CA MET A 206 -12.21 3.49 -4.32
C MET A 206 -12.25 2.38 -5.37
N GLU A 207 -12.07 2.73 -6.64
CA GLU A 207 -12.02 1.75 -7.72
C GLU A 207 -10.71 0.94 -7.67
N PHE A 208 -10.79 -0.33 -8.05
CA PHE A 208 -9.60 -1.17 -8.23
C PHE A 208 -8.84 -0.74 -9.50
N VAL A 209 -7.74 -0.01 -9.30
CA VAL A 209 -6.89 0.47 -10.40
C VAL A 209 -5.56 -0.28 -10.41
N ILE A 210 -5.28 -0.95 -11.53
CA ILE A 210 -3.96 -1.54 -11.80
C ILE A 210 -3.10 -0.48 -12.49
N SER A 211 -2.05 -0.02 -11.81
CA SER A 211 -1.05 0.85 -12.43
C SER A 211 -0.03 0.02 -13.21
N TYR A 212 -0.31 -0.19 -14.50
CA TYR A 212 0.55 -0.97 -15.41
C TYR A 212 2.01 -0.47 -15.46
N GLY A 213 2.23 0.82 -15.22
CA GLY A 213 3.56 1.42 -15.20
C GLY A 213 4.50 0.77 -14.19
N TYR A 214 4.02 0.47 -12.97
CA TYR A 214 4.84 -0.18 -11.94
C TYR A 214 5.16 -1.63 -12.28
N TYR A 215 4.21 -2.36 -12.85
CA TYR A 215 4.41 -3.75 -13.26
C TYR A 215 5.41 -3.88 -14.42
N ILE A 216 5.36 -2.96 -15.39
CA ILE A 216 6.34 -2.89 -16.48
C ILE A 216 7.73 -2.57 -15.91
N LEU A 217 7.82 -1.58 -15.01
CA LEU A 217 9.08 -1.20 -14.37
C LEU A 217 9.71 -2.37 -13.61
N ILE A 218 8.92 -3.12 -12.83
CA ILE A 218 9.39 -4.30 -12.08
C ILE A 218 9.86 -5.40 -13.03
N SER A 219 9.14 -5.63 -14.13
CA SER A 219 9.52 -6.63 -15.13
C SER A 219 10.87 -6.30 -15.78
N ILE A 220 11.07 -5.03 -16.16
CA ILE A 220 12.35 -4.55 -16.69
C ILE A 220 13.46 -4.71 -15.64
N ALA A 221 13.19 -4.33 -14.38
CA ALA A 221 14.16 -4.47 -13.29
C ALA A 221 14.58 -5.93 -13.08
N ASN A 222 13.65 -6.88 -13.10
CA ASN A 222 13.96 -8.31 -12.96
C ASN A 222 14.82 -8.85 -14.10
N ILE A 223 14.54 -8.46 -15.35
CA ILE A 223 15.38 -8.83 -16.50
C ILE A 223 16.80 -8.27 -16.34
N LEU A 224 16.91 -7.00 -15.93
CA LEU A 224 18.22 -6.39 -15.66
C LEU A 224 18.96 -7.12 -14.55
N ILE A 225 18.29 -7.50 -13.45
CA ILE A 225 18.90 -8.27 -12.36
C ILE A 225 19.41 -9.62 -12.87
N GLY A 226 18.63 -10.35 -13.68
CA GLY A 226 19.06 -11.62 -14.28
C GLY A 226 20.29 -11.47 -15.19
N LEU A 227 20.35 -10.37 -15.96
CA LEU A 227 21.51 -10.02 -16.76
C LEU A 227 22.73 -9.69 -15.89
N PHE A 228 22.59 -8.85 -14.86
CA PHE A 228 23.70 -8.49 -13.98
C PHE A 228 24.26 -9.70 -13.21
N ALA A 229 23.37 -10.57 -12.73
CA ALA A 229 23.72 -11.79 -12.02
C ALA A 229 24.59 -12.74 -12.87
N THR A 230 24.28 -12.85 -14.16
CA THR A 230 24.99 -13.73 -15.10
C THR A 230 26.20 -13.07 -15.75
N TYR A 231 26.20 -11.76 -15.92
CA TYR A 231 27.26 -11.01 -16.60
C TYR A 231 28.59 -11.03 -15.84
N ILE A 232 28.58 -10.79 -14.53
CA ILE A 232 29.80 -10.70 -13.71
C ILE A 232 30.62 -12.00 -13.79
N PRO A 233 30.04 -13.19 -13.55
CA PRO A 233 30.82 -14.42 -13.61
C PRO A 233 31.09 -14.88 -15.05
N ALA A 234 30.21 -14.60 -16.03
CA ALA A 234 30.52 -14.87 -17.44
C ALA A 234 31.76 -14.12 -17.94
N ARG A 235 32.03 -12.92 -17.41
CA ARG A 235 33.25 -12.16 -17.73
C ARG A 235 34.52 -12.83 -17.21
N LYS A 236 34.50 -13.43 -16.01
CA LYS A 236 35.66 -14.10 -15.41
C LYS A 236 36.16 -15.28 -16.26
N ILE A 237 35.28 -15.92 -17.03
CA ILE A 237 35.62 -17.07 -17.90
C ILE A 237 36.53 -16.65 -19.07
N LYS A 238 36.49 -15.38 -19.49
CA LYS A 238 37.39 -14.84 -20.52
C LYS A 238 38.81 -14.63 -20.00
N GLU A 239 38.97 -14.52 -18.68
CA GLU A 239 40.23 -14.24 -18.00
C GLU A 239 40.92 -15.52 -17.47
N SER A 240 40.19 -16.63 -17.34
CA SER A 240 40.77 -17.92 -16.93
C SER A 240 41.53 -18.58 -18.09
N ASN A 241 42.85 -18.69 -17.93
CA ASN A 241 43.74 -19.36 -18.87
C ASN A 241 43.38 -20.85 -18.99
N ILE A 242 43.38 -21.37 -20.22
CA ILE A 242 43.04 -22.76 -20.58
C ILE A 242 43.82 -23.79 -19.75
N VAL A 243 45.05 -23.44 -19.39
CA VAL A 243 45.98 -24.31 -18.65
C VAL A 243 45.51 -24.57 -17.22
N GLU A 244 44.81 -23.62 -16.59
CA GLU A 244 44.35 -23.75 -15.21
C GLU A 244 43.10 -24.63 -15.11
N SER A 245 42.30 -24.71 -16.19
CA SER A 245 41.11 -25.56 -16.26
C SER A 245 41.42 -27.06 -16.36
N ILE A 246 42.64 -27.42 -16.79
CA ILE A 246 43.10 -28.81 -16.90
C ILE A 246 43.72 -29.29 -15.59
N ASN A 247 44.38 -28.41 -14.82
CA ASN A 247 45.01 -28.75 -13.54
C ASN A 247 44.04 -28.87 -12.35
N ILE A 248 42.75 -28.60 -12.52
CA ILE A 248 41.73 -28.81 -11.46
C ILE A 248 41.29 -30.30 -11.39
N VAL A 249 41.76 -31.14 -12.32
CA VAL A 249 41.40 -32.57 -12.40
C VAL A 249 42.45 -33.51 -11.78
N GLU A 250 43.56 -32.99 -11.24
CA GLU A 250 44.48 -33.73 -10.34
C GLU A 250 44.37 -33.23 -8.90
#